data_AF-A0A9P8JPW8-F1
#
_entry.id   AF-A0A9P8JPW8-F1
#
_cell.length_a   1.000
_cell.length_b   1.000
_cell.length_c   1.000
_cell.angle_alpha   90.00
_cell.angle_beta   90.00
_cell.angle_gamma   90.00
#
_symmetry.space_group_name_H-M   'P 1'
#
loop_
_entity.id
_entity.type
_entity.pdbx_description
1 polymer ?
#
loop_
_entity_poly.entity_id
_entity_poly.type
_entity_poly.pdbx_seq_one_letter_code
_entity_poly.pdbx_strand_id
1 'polypeptide(L)'
;QDNKLVNSVQFIYSLAILLSTPLQIYPAIEITSQQLFSRTGKYNPWIKWKKNVFRFFMVTLCAVIAWAGAGQLDKFVALVGSFACIPLVFVYPPLMHYRAVASRSWQRIADILLVVFGLFIMGYTTALTVMSWASGGEKEPGYCDER
;
A
#
# COMPACT_ATOMS: atom_id res chain seq x y z
N GLN A 1 3.62 -7.11 32.72
CA GLN A 1 2.33 -7.06 33.43
C GLN A 1 1.26 -7.64 32.50
N ASP A 2 0.82 -8.86 32.78
CA ASP A 2 -0.15 -9.66 32.01
C ASP A 2 -1.56 -9.05 32.04
N ASN A 3 -1.75 -7.95 31.32
CA ASN A 3 -3.09 -7.44 31.05
C ASN A 3 -3.74 -8.35 30.01
N LYS A 4 -4.63 -9.25 30.46
CA LYS A 4 -5.46 -10.11 29.60
C LYS A 4 -6.09 -9.34 28.44
N LEU A 5 -6.38 -8.05 28.65
CA LEU A 5 -6.87 -7.13 27.63
C LEU A 5 -5.88 -6.90 26.48
N VAL A 6 -4.60 -6.62 26.76
CA VAL A 6 -3.58 -6.35 25.73
C VAL A 6 -3.33 -7.58 24.86
N ASN A 7 -3.19 -8.76 25.49
CA ASN A 7 -3.02 -10.02 24.76
C ASN A 7 -4.26 -10.35 23.91
N SER A 8 -5.47 -10.03 24.40
CA SER A 8 -6.71 -10.22 23.64
C SER A 8 -6.77 -9.29 22.42
N VAL A 9 -6.38 -8.02 22.56
CA VAL A 9 -6.32 -7.07 21.44
C VAL A 9 -5.28 -7.50 20.41
N GLN A 10 -4.09 -7.93 20.85
CA GLN A 10 -3.05 -8.42 19.94
C GLN A 10 -3.49 -9.68 19.18
N PHE A 11 -4.17 -10.59 19.86
CA PHE A 11 -4.77 -11.77 19.23
C PHE A 11 -5.81 -11.38 18.17
N ILE A 12 -6.75 -10.51 18.49
CA ILE A 12 -7.77 -10.04 17.55
C ILE A 12 -7.15 -9.30 16.37
N TYR A 13 -6.10 -8.50 16.61
CA TYR A 13 -5.38 -7.77 15.55
C TYR A 13 -4.71 -8.73 14.55
N SER A 14 -3.99 -9.73 15.04
CA SER A 14 -3.35 -10.74 14.19
C SER A 14 -4.38 -11.56 13.39
N LEU A 15 -5.52 -11.93 14.01
CA LEU A 15 -6.62 -12.60 13.33
C LEU A 15 -7.23 -11.71 12.23
N ALA A 16 -7.41 -10.42 12.51
CA ALA A 16 -7.95 -9.46 11.54
C ALA A 16 -7.02 -9.30 10.33
N ILE A 17 -5.71 -9.18 10.53
CA ILE A 17 -4.74 -9.12 9.42
C ILE A 17 -4.78 -10.41 8.61
N LEU A 18 -4.76 -11.57 9.26
CA LEU A 18 -4.77 -12.88 8.60
C LEU A 18 -6.00 -13.06 7.70
N LEU A 19 -7.17 -12.55 8.12
CA LEU A 19 -8.40 -12.61 7.33
C LEU A 19 -8.47 -11.52 6.25
N SER A 20 -7.88 -10.33 6.50
CA SER A 20 -7.97 -9.19 5.57
C SER A 20 -6.99 -9.30 4.40
N THR A 21 -5.76 -9.77 4.62
CA THR A 21 -4.75 -9.94 3.57
C THR A 21 -5.23 -10.81 2.39
N PRO A 22 -5.84 -11.99 2.57
CA PRO A 22 -6.31 -12.79 1.43
C PRO A 22 -7.45 -12.12 0.66
N LEU A 23 -8.32 -11.37 1.35
CA LEU A 23 -9.42 -10.62 0.72
C LEU A 23 -8.90 -9.45 -0.12
N GLN A 24 -7.87 -8.74 0.35
CA GLN A 24 -7.25 -7.62 -0.38
C GLN A 24 -6.40 -8.07 -1.58
N ILE A 25 -5.77 -9.25 -1.49
CA ILE A 25 -4.97 -9.82 -2.57
C ILE A 25 -5.84 -10.26 -3.76
N TYR A 26 -7.11 -10.64 -3.53
CA TYR A 26 -8.03 -11.07 -4.58
C TYR A 26 -8.22 -10.03 -5.72
N PRO A 27 -8.67 -8.79 -5.45
CA PRO A 27 -8.83 -7.78 -6.49
C PRO A 27 -7.49 -7.38 -7.14
N ALA A 28 -6.41 -7.35 -6.36
CA ALA A 28 -5.08 -7.04 -6.88
C ALA A 28 -4.62 -8.06 -7.94
N ILE A 29 -4.82 -9.36 -7.68
CA ILE A 29 -4.50 -10.43 -8.64
C ILE A 29 -5.41 -10.35 -9.86
N GLU A 30 -6.71 -10.11 -9.67
CA GLU A 30 -7.65 -10.04 -10.78
C GLU A 30 -7.26 -8.92 -11.75
N ILE A 31 -7.10 -7.70 -11.25
CA ILE A 31 -6.72 -6.52 -12.04
C ILE A 31 -5.37 -6.74 -12.73
N THR A 32 -4.36 -7.22 -12.00
CA THR A 32 -3.03 -7.42 -12.59
C THR A 32 -3.03 -8.54 -13.63
N SER A 33 -3.84 -9.59 -13.43
CA SER A 33 -3.98 -10.67 -14.42
C SER A 33 -4.69 -10.21 -15.69
N GLN A 34 -5.66 -9.30 -15.59
CA GLN A 34 -6.36 -8.71 -16.73
C GLN A 34 -5.46 -7.73 -17.50
N GLN A 35 -4.64 -6.95 -16.80
CA GLN A 35 -3.65 -6.03 -17.40
C GLN A 35 -2.53 -6.80 -18.11
N LEU A 36 -2.00 -7.87 -17.50
CA LEU A 36 -0.88 -8.64 -18.04
C LEU A 36 -1.30 -9.60 -19.16
N PHE A 37 -2.54 -10.11 -19.13
CA PHE A 37 -3.07 -11.02 -20.13
C PHE A 37 -4.31 -10.44 -20.82
N SER A 38 -4.10 -9.41 -21.65
CA SER A 38 -5.15 -8.79 -22.47
C SER A 38 -5.81 -9.75 -23.48
N ARG A 39 -5.17 -10.90 -23.79
CA ARG A 39 -5.68 -11.93 -24.71
C ARG A 39 -6.26 -13.13 -23.93
N THR A 40 -7.60 -13.21 -23.89
CA THR A 40 -8.33 -14.39 -23.42
C THR A 40 -8.14 -15.57 -24.38
N GLY A 41 -7.14 -16.41 -24.12
CA GLY A 41 -7.05 -17.75 -24.72
C GLY A 41 -7.92 -18.71 -23.92
N LYS A 42 -9.21 -18.82 -24.26
CA LYS A 42 -10.24 -19.52 -23.46
C LYS A 42 -10.03 -21.04 -23.29
N TYR A 43 -9.16 -21.68 -24.07
CA TYR A 43 -9.04 -23.14 -24.16
C TYR A 43 -7.66 -23.75 -23.82
N ASN A 44 -6.63 -22.97 -23.47
CA ASN A 44 -5.28 -23.52 -23.33
C ASN A 44 -4.89 -23.73 -21.84
N PRO A 45 -4.66 -24.98 -21.36
CA PRO A 45 -4.27 -25.26 -19.97
C PRO A 45 -2.94 -24.60 -19.57
N TRP A 46 -2.06 -24.33 -20.55
CA TRP A 46 -0.83 -23.57 -20.37
C TRP A 46 -1.07 -22.12 -19.90
N ILE A 47 -2.16 -21.49 -20.34
CA ILE A 47 -2.55 -20.13 -19.92
C ILE A 47 -3.16 -20.15 -18.51
N LYS A 48 -3.84 -21.24 -18.12
CA LYS A 48 -4.34 -21.45 -16.74
C LYS A 48 -3.19 -21.64 -15.75
N TRP A 49 -2.17 -22.42 -16.11
CA TRP A 49 -0.97 -22.60 -15.28
C TRP A 49 -0.20 -21.29 -15.12
N LYS A 50 -0.04 -20.50 -16.19
CA LYS A 50 0.55 -19.15 -16.09
C LYS A 50 -0.21 -18.24 -15.13
N LYS A 51 -1.55 -18.29 -15.10
CA LYS A 51 -2.37 -17.55 -14.13
C LYS A 51 -2.17 -18.02 -12.69
N ASN A 52 -2.05 -19.33 -12.46
CA ASN A 52 -1.80 -19.87 -11.12
C ASN A 52 -0.37 -19.59 -10.62
N VAL A 53 0.63 -19.69 -11.51
CA VAL A 53 2.03 -19.35 -11.20
C VAL A 53 2.17 -17.87 -10.87
N PHE A 54 1.44 -16.98 -11.56
CA PHE A 54 1.43 -15.56 -11.23
C PHE A 54 0.88 -15.28 -9.82
N ARG A 55 -0.17 -16.00 -9.41
CA ARG A 55 -0.73 -15.92 -8.05
C ARG A 55 0.28 -16.41 -7.00
N PHE A 56 0.96 -17.53 -7.26
CA PHE A 56 2.01 -18.03 -6.37
C PHE A 56 3.16 -17.02 -6.27
N PHE A 57 3.63 -16.49 -7.40
CA PHE A 57 4.72 -15.51 -7.45
C PHE A 57 4.41 -14.24 -6.65
N MET A 58 3.21 -13.65 -6.80
CA MET A 58 2.82 -12.46 -6.05
C MET A 58 2.79 -12.70 -4.53
N VAL A 59 2.27 -13.86 -4.10
CA VAL A 59 2.23 -14.21 -2.67
C VAL A 59 3.64 -14.49 -2.14
N THR A 60 4.50 -15.18 -2.88
CA THR A 60 5.90 -15.42 -2.50
C THR A 60 6.67 -14.11 -2.39
N LEU A 61 6.48 -13.18 -3.33
CA LEU A 61 7.11 -11.85 -3.29
C LEU A 61 6.64 -11.06 -2.04
N CYS A 62 5.35 -11.11 -1.73
CA CYS A 62 4.82 -10.51 -0.51
C CYS A 62 5.45 -11.12 0.75
N ALA A 63 5.61 -12.45 0.80
CA ALA A 63 6.27 -13.14 1.91
C ALA A 63 7.75 -12.76 2.06
N VAL A 64 8.48 -12.61 0.95
CA VAL A 64 9.88 -12.15 0.96
C VAL A 64 9.98 -10.71 1.46
N ILE A 65 9.10 -9.82 1.02
CA ILE A 65 9.05 -8.43 1.50
C ILE A 65 8.70 -8.38 2.99
N ALA A 66 7.73 -9.18 3.45
CA ALA A 66 7.37 -9.26 4.86
C ALA A 66 8.54 -9.78 5.71
N TRP A 67 9.27 -10.77 5.23
CA TRP A 67 10.48 -11.28 5.90
C TRP A 67 11.58 -10.22 5.96
N ALA A 68 11.83 -9.50 4.85
CA ALA A 68 12.83 -8.44 4.80
C ALA A 68 12.45 -7.21 5.66
N GLY A 69 11.17 -6.88 5.76
CA GLY A 69 10.64 -5.72 6.49
C GLY A 69 10.28 -5.99 7.95
N ALA A 70 10.39 -7.24 8.43
CA ALA A 70 9.97 -7.64 9.78
C ALA A 70 10.67 -6.85 10.90
N GLY A 71 11.89 -6.37 10.66
CA GLY A 71 12.65 -5.58 11.63
C GLY A 71 12.15 -4.15 11.84
N GLN A 72 11.40 -3.57 10.89
CA GLN A 72 10.89 -2.18 10.94
C GLN A 72 9.54 -2.05 10.18
N LEU A 73 8.52 -2.81 10.61
CA LEU A 73 7.21 -2.83 9.95
C LEU A 73 6.58 -1.43 9.83
N ASP A 74 6.68 -0.61 10.87
CA ASP A 74 6.14 0.75 10.90
C ASP A 74 6.78 1.65 9.81
N LYS A 75 8.11 1.63 9.69
CA LYS A 75 8.86 2.42 8.70
C LYS A 75 8.56 1.95 7.28
N PHE A 76 8.43 0.64 7.07
CA PHE A 76 8.05 0.09 5.77
C PHE A 76 6.63 0.52 5.36
N VAL A 77 5.65 0.44 6.26
CA VAL A 77 4.27 0.87 5.99
C VAL A 77 4.19 2.37 5.71
N ALA A 78 4.92 3.20 6.48
CA ALA A 78 4.99 4.65 6.24
C ALA A 78 5.60 4.97 4.86
N LEU A 79 6.63 4.22 4.45
CA LEU A 79 7.25 4.37 3.13
C LEU A 79 6.28 3.97 2.01
N VAL A 80 5.64 2.81 2.11
CA VAL A 80 4.65 2.37 1.11
C VAL A 80 3.46 3.35 1.04
N GLY A 81 3.00 3.86 2.18
CA GLY A 81 1.93 4.86 2.25
C GLY A 81 2.30 6.18 1.57
N SER A 82 3.50 6.69 1.81
CA SER A 82 3.99 7.94 1.19
C SER A 82 4.10 7.84 -0.33
N PHE A 83 4.57 6.70 -0.85
CA PHE A 83 4.72 6.47 -2.29
C PHE A 83 3.42 6.12 -3.00
N ALA A 84 2.54 5.32 -2.40
CA ALA A 84 1.38 4.74 -3.08
C ALA A 84 0.05 5.42 -2.74
N CYS A 85 -0.20 5.75 -1.46
CA CYS A 85 -1.49 6.27 -1.03
C CYS A 85 -1.66 7.75 -1.42
N ILE A 86 -0.62 8.56 -1.21
CA ILE A 86 -0.67 10.01 -1.47
C ILE A 86 -0.94 10.31 -2.94
N PRO A 87 -0.19 9.76 -3.92
CA PRO A 87 -0.50 10.01 -5.32
C PRO A 87 -1.86 9.44 -5.72
N LEU A 88 -2.26 8.29 -5.18
CA LEU A 88 -3.56 7.71 -5.52
C LEU A 88 -4.72 8.60 -5.06
N VAL A 89 -4.65 9.20 -3.87
CA VAL A 89 -5.68 10.13 -3.37
C VAL A 89 -5.64 11.48 -4.10
N PHE A 90 -4.47 12.02 -4.46
CA PHE A 90 -4.39 13.33 -5.10
C PHE A 90 -4.51 13.30 -6.62
N VAL A 91 -4.17 12.20 -7.28
CA VAL A 91 -4.15 12.08 -8.76
C VAL A 91 -5.42 11.40 -9.29
N TYR A 92 -5.94 10.39 -8.60
CA TYR A 92 -7.12 9.65 -9.09
C TYR A 92 -8.41 10.50 -9.19
N PRO A 93 -8.79 11.33 -8.19
CA PRO A 93 -9.98 12.18 -8.30
C PRO A 93 -9.92 13.21 -9.43
N PRO A 94 -8.84 13.99 -9.64
CA PRO A 94 -8.78 14.92 -10.77
C PRO A 94 -8.73 14.19 -12.11
N LEU A 95 -8.14 12.99 -12.21
CA LEU A 95 -8.16 12.23 -13.47
C LEU A 95 -9.59 11.83 -13.87
N MET A 96 -10.41 11.43 -12.89
CA MET A 96 -11.82 11.09 -13.12
C MET A 96 -12.66 12.34 -13.42
N HIS A 97 -12.43 13.45 -12.71
CA HIS A 97 -13.11 14.71 -12.95
C HIS A 97 -12.76 15.33 -14.32
N TYR A 98 -11.48 15.33 -14.68
CA TYR A 98 -10.98 15.81 -15.98
C TYR A 98 -11.56 15.00 -17.16
N ARG A 99 -11.80 13.71 -16.97
CA ARG A 99 -12.35 12.85 -18.03
C ARG A 99 -13.88 12.90 -18.13
N ALA A 100 -14.58 13.19 -17.03
CA ALA A 100 -16.05 13.18 -16.97
C ALA A 100 -16.71 14.57 -17.12
N VAL A 101 -16.07 15.65 -16.68
CA VAL A 101 -16.68 16.99 -16.51
C VAL A 101 -15.83 18.10 -17.15
N ALA A 102 -14.99 17.81 -18.14
CA ALA A 102 -14.16 18.84 -18.76
C ALA A 102 -14.95 19.82 -19.63
N SER A 103 -15.52 20.88 -19.02
CA SER A 103 -16.06 22.04 -19.73
C SER A 103 -15.36 23.36 -19.38
N ARG A 104 -14.75 23.52 -18.19
CA ARG A 104 -14.20 24.80 -17.72
C ARG A 104 -12.69 24.76 -17.41
N SER A 105 -11.94 25.70 -17.96
CA SER A 105 -10.47 25.80 -17.78
C SER A 105 -10.03 26.02 -16.32
N TRP A 106 -10.87 26.64 -15.49
CA TRP A 106 -10.59 26.84 -14.06
C TRP A 106 -10.44 25.52 -13.29
N GLN A 107 -11.24 24.52 -13.64
CA GLN A 107 -11.18 23.20 -13.01
C GLN A 107 -9.87 22.48 -13.40
N ARG A 108 -9.43 22.63 -14.66
CA ARG A 108 -8.15 22.06 -15.12
C ARG A 108 -6.95 22.64 -14.39
N ILE A 109 -6.97 23.94 -14.09
CA ILE A 109 -5.89 24.59 -13.32
C ILE A 109 -5.90 24.08 -11.87
N ALA A 110 -7.07 23.97 -11.24
CA ALA A 110 -7.21 23.42 -9.90
C ALA A 110 -6.72 21.95 -9.82
N ASP A 111 -7.06 21.13 -10.81
CA ASP A 111 -6.60 19.74 -10.92
C ASP A 111 -5.07 19.66 -11.03
N ILE A 112 -4.45 20.51 -11.86
CA ILE A 112 -2.98 20.57 -12.03
C ILE A 112 -2.31 21.03 -10.72
N LEU A 113 -2.85 22.03 -10.04
CA LEU A 113 -2.33 22.49 -8.75
C LEU A 113 -2.38 21.39 -7.68
N LEU A 114 -3.46 20.61 -7.62
CA LEU A 114 -3.59 19.48 -6.70
C LEU A 114 -2.58 18.37 -6.99
N VAL A 115 -2.32 18.07 -8.26
CA VAL A 115 -1.30 17.08 -8.65
C VAL A 115 0.10 17.55 -8.26
N VAL A 116 0.44 18.81 -8.55
CA VAL A 116 1.74 19.39 -8.20
C VAL A 116 1.92 19.41 -6.68
N PHE A 117 0.92 19.85 -5.93
CA PHE A 117 0.93 19.85 -4.48
C PHE A 117 1.09 18.44 -3.89
N GLY A 118 0.38 17.45 -4.45
CA GLY A 118 0.52 16.04 -4.08
C GLY A 118 1.94 15.51 -4.31
N LEU A 119 2.60 15.88 -5.41
CA LEU A 119 4.00 15.51 -5.68
C LEU A 119 4.97 16.17 -4.68
N PHE A 120 4.73 17.43 -4.30
CA PHE A 120 5.52 18.10 -3.26
C PHE A 120 5.38 17.40 -1.90
N ILE A 121 4.14 17.07 -1.49
CA ILE A 121 3.89 16.34 -0.24
C ILE A 121 4.57 14.97 -0.28
N MET A 122 4.42 14.23 -1.38
CA MET A 122 5.08 12.93 -1.55
C MET A 122 6.61 13.06 -1.37
N GLY A 123 7.25 14.01 -2.03
CA GLY A 123 8.70 14.24 -1.88
C GLY A 123 9.08 14.56 -0.44
N TYR A 124 8.32 15.43 0.23
CA TYR A 124 8.55 15.80 1.62
C TYR A 124 8.40 14.62 2.58
N THR A 125 7.30 13.87 2.50
CA THR A 125 7.06 12.74 3.40
C THR A 125 8.00 11.57 3.14
N THR A 126 8.36 11.29 1.88
CA THR A 126 9.35 10.27 1.55
C THR A 126 10.72 10.63 2.11
N ALA A 127 11.13 11.90 2.00
CA ALA A 127 12.39 12.36 2.59
C ALA A 127 12.39 12.18 4.11
N LEU A 128 11.29 12.54 4.80
CA LEU A 128 11.14 12.30 6.24
C LEU A 128 11.24 10.81 6.60
N THR A 129 10.58 9.93 5.85
CA THR A 129 10.62 8.49 6.11
C THR A 129 12.01 7.91 5.89
N VAL A 130 12.72 8.32 4.83
CA VAL A 130 14.09 7.88 4.56
C VAL A 130 15.06 8.41 5.61
N MET A 131 14.93 9.67 6.03
CA MET A 131 15.73 10.23 7.11
C MET A 131 15.49 9.51 8.43
N SER A 132 14.23 9.19 8.76
CA SER A 132 13.87 8.41 9.95
C SER A 132 14.40 6.97 9.92
N TRP A 133 14.61 6.42 8.73
CA TRP A 133 15.25 5.11 8.54
C TRP A 133 16.77 5.21 8.69
N ALA A 134 17.40 6.25 8.13
CA ALA A 134 18.84 6.47 8.17
C ALA A 134 19.36 6.96 9.52
N SER A 135 18.56 7.70 10.29
CA SER A 135 18.93 8.23 11.61
C SER A 135 18.85 7.22 12.75
N GLY A 136 18.48 5.96 12.46
CA GLY A 136 18.70 4.81 13.33
C GLY A 136 18.45 5.06 14.82
N GLY A 137 17.20 5.31 15.21
CA GLY A 137 16.79 5.30 16.62
C GLY A 137 16.39 6.64 17.20
N GLU A 138 15.26 7.20 16.74
CA GLU A 138 14.45 7.96 17.70
C GLU A 138 13.90 6.95 18.70
N LYS A 139 14.43 7.02 19.93
CA LYS A 139 13.86 6.34 21.09
C LYS A 139 12.38 6.69 21.13
N GLU A 140 11.52 5.70 20.94
CA GLU A 140 10.12 5.82 21.34
C GLU A 140 10.12 6.39 22.76
N PRO A 141 9.30 7.40 23.10
CA PRO A 141 9.21 7.86 24.47
C PRO A 141 8.81 6.65 25.32
N GLY A 142 9.81 6.08 25.98
CA GLY A 142 9.66 4.95 26.86
C GLY A 142 8.58 5.32 27.84
N TYR A 143 7.51 4.53 27.83
CA TYR A 143 6.48 4.55 28.85
C TYR A 143 7.18 4.71 30.19
N CYS A 144 7.00 5.88 30.82
CA CYS A 144 7.55 6.14 32.13
C CYS A 144 7.04 5.04 33.06
N ASP A 145 7.95 4.16 33.48
CA ASP A 145 7.79 3.35 34.68
C ASP A 145 7.79 4.33 35.87
N GLU A 146 6.62 4.84 36.23
CA GLU A 146 6.40 5.43 37.55
C GLU A 146 5.82 4.35 38.46
N ARG A 147 6.74 3.72 39.21
CA ARG A 147 6.61 3.04 40.52
C ARG A 147 5.37 2.21 40.82
#